data_AF-A0A852VIG8-F1
#
_entry.id   AF-A0A852VIG8-F1
#
_cell.length_a   1.000
_cell.length_b   1.000
_cell.length_c   1.000
_cell.angle_alpha   90.00
_cell.angle_beta   90.00
_cell.angle_gamma   90.00
#
_symmetry.space_group_name_H-M   'P 1'
#
loop_
_entity.id
_entity.type
_entity.pdbx_description
1 polymer ?
#
loop_
_entity_poly.entity_id
_entity_poly.type
_entity_poly.pdbx_seq_one_letter_code
_entity_poly.pdbx_strand_id
1 'polypeptide(L)'
;MEFLGLEGRATHSESDLEAAIVKHVQHFLLELGKGFLFEARQKRFTFDEEHFFIDLVFYNRLLKCYVLIDLKIGNLTHQDLGQMQMYVNYFDRFVKNDQENSTVGIVLCKKKNTALVEITLPKDANIHAREYQLYLPSKEELQQKLEEWIEEQAKVGEPSSA
;
A
#
# COMPACT_ATOMS: atom_id res chain seq x y z
N MET A 1 39.10 -12.58 -7.75
CA MET A 1 37.69 -12.57 -8.16
C MET A 1 36.97 -13.63 -7.37
N GLU A 2 35.93 -13.26 -6.61
CA GLU A 2 34.72 -14.04 -6.28
C GLU A 2 34.04 -13.45 -5.02
N PHE A 3 33.11 -12.51 -5.21
CA PHE A 3 32.12 -12.11 -4.21
C PHE A 3 30.98 -11.28 -4.84
N LEU A 4 30.26 -11.80 -5.85
CA LEU A 4 29.14 -11.06 -6.49
C LEU A 4 28.04 -11.99 -7.05
N GLY A 5 27.69 -13.08 -6.36
CA GLY A 5 26.78 -14.11 -6.91
C GLY A 5 25.41 -14.26 -6.23
N LEU A 6 25.25 -13.78 -4.98
CA LEU A 6 24.11 -14.14 -4.14
C LEU A 6 23.22 -12.94 -3.75
N GLU A 7 23.77 -11.73 -3.66
CA GLU A 7 22.99 -10.53 -3.28
C GLU A 7 22.01 -10.11 -4.39
N GLY A 8 22.38 -10.29 -5.66
CA GLY A 8 21.51 -9.93 -6.79
C GLY A 8 20.25 -10.79 -6.94
N ARG A 9 20.29 -12.08 -6.58
CA ARG A 9 19.12 -12.98 -6.72
C ARG A 9 18.08 -12.78 -5.61
N ALA A 10 18.53 -12.59 -4.36
CA ALA A 10 17.62 -12.36 -3.24
C ALA A 10 16.89 -11.02 -3.38
N THR A 11 17.62 -9.96 -3.75
CA THR A 11 17.06 -8.61 -3.95
C THR A 11 16.07 -8.56 -5.12
N HIS A 12 16.35 -9.26 -6.22
CA HIS A 12 15.39 -9.38 -7.32
C HIS A 12 14.12 -10.15 -6.87
N SER A 13 14.25 -11.23 -6.10
CA SER A 13 13.07 -11.97 -5.61
C SER A 13 12.16 -11.15 -4.69
N GLU A 14 12.73 -10.25 -3.87
CA GLU A 14 11.95 -9.42 -2.95
C GLU A 14 11.24 -8.28 -3.70
N SER A 15 11.95 -7.60 -4.61
CA SER A 15 11.34 -6.56 -5.45
C SER A 15 10.25 -7.13 -6.39
N ASP A 16 10.46 -8.33 -6.94
CA ASP A 16 9.46 -9.02 -7.75
C ASP A 16 8.24 -9.43 -6.91
N LEU A 17 8.47 -9.91 -5.68
CA LEU A 17 7.40 -10.23 -4.73
C LEU A 17 6.57 -9.00 -4.35
N GLU A 18 7.23 -7.87 -4.05
CA GLU A 18 6.55 -6.60 -3.79
C GLU A 18 5.70 -6.17 -4.99
N ALA A 19 6.29 -6.20 -6.19
CA ALA A 19 5.58 -5.83 -7.41
C ALA A 19 4.37 -6.74 -7.69
N ALA A 20 4.47 -8.03 -7.38
CA ALA A 20 3.37 -8.98 -7.52
C ALA A 20 2.25 -8.72 -6.51
N ILE A 21 2.59 -8.50 -5.23
CA ILE A 21 1.61 -8.20 -4.19
C ILE A 21 0.91 -6.86 -4.46
N VAL A 22 1.66 -5.80 -4.82
CA VAL A 22 1.09 -4.50 -5.19
C VAL A 22 0.09 -4.64 -6.35
N LYS A 23 0.38 -5.51 -7.33
CA LYS A 23 -0.56 -5.79 -8.42
C LYS A 23 -1.86 -6.43 -7.91
N HIS A 24 -1.75 -7.39 -6.99
CA HIS A 24 -2.91 -8.03 -6.37
C HIS A 24 -3.75 -7.06 -5.54
N VAL A 25 -3.11 -6.21 -4.73
CA VAL A 25 -3.79 -5.13 -3.99
C VAL A 25 -4.56 -4.22 -4.95
N GLN A 26 -3.91 -3.81 -6.05
CA GLN A 26 -4.54 -2.95 -7.05
C GLN A 26 -5.81 -3.61 -7.63
N HIS A 27 -5.71 -4.87 -8.04
CA HIS A 27 -6.86 -5.59 -8.60
C HIS A 27 -7.97 -5.78 -7.57
N PHE A 28 -7.63 -6.21 -6.36
CA PHE A 28 -8.59 -6.42 -5.29
C PHE A 28 -9.41 -5.17 -4.98
N LEU A 29 -8.77 -4.01 -4.87
CA LEU A 29 -9.48 -2.76 -4.57
C LEU A 29 -10.40 -2.32 -5.72
N LEU A 30 -10.01 -2.58 -6.97
CA LEU A 30 -10.87 -2.33 -8.13
C LEU A 30 -12.06 -3.29 -8.17
N GLU A 31 -11.86 -4.57 -7.85
CA GLU A 31 -12.89 -5.60 -7.82
C GLU A 31 -13.85 -5.46 -6.64
N LEU A 32 -13.39 -4.90 -5.51
CA LEU A 32 -14.19 -4.68 -4.30
C LEU A 32 -15.46 -3.86 -4.57
N GLY A 33 -15.48 -3.05 -5.63
CA GLY A 33 -16.72 -2.41 -6.10
C GLY A 33 -17.26 -1.31 -5.18
N LYS A 34 -16.38 -0.65 -4.40
CA LYS A 34 -16.74 0.38 -3.39
C LYS A 34 -16.27 1.80 -3.75
N GLY A 35 -16.30 2.12 -5.05
CA GLY A 35 -15.99 3.46 -5.54
C GLY A 35 -14.50 3.77 -5.69
N PHE A 36 -13.62 2.78 -5.63
CA PHE A 36 -12.21 2.95 -5.94
C PHE A 36 -12.00 3.24 -7.43
N LEU A 37 -11.20 4.26 -7.71
CA LEU A 37 -10.73 4.66 -9.02
C LEU A 37 -9.20 4.67 -8.97
N PHE A 38 -8.55 3.89 -9.83
CA PHE A 38 -7.10 3.86 -9.91
C PHE A 38 -6.57 5.14 -10.56
N GLU A 39 -5.65 5.83 -9.89
CA GLU A 39 -4.97 6.99 -10.45
C GLU A 39 -3.59 6.62 -10.98
N ALA A 40 -2.75 6.02 -10.15
CA ALA A 40 -1.36 5.78 -10.48
C ALA A 40 -0.74 4.64 -9.68
N ARG A 41 0.33 4.08 -10.24
CA ARG A 41 1.23 3.12 -9.59
C ARG A 41 2.64 3.70 -9.60
N GLN A 42 3.40 3.50 -8.52
CA GLN A 42 4.75 4.05 -8.35
C GLN A 42 4.77 5.57 -8.60
N LYS A 43 3.79 6.28 -8.03
CA LYS A 43 3.61 7.72 -8.27
C LYS A 43 4.79 8.46 -7.63
N ARG A 44 5.66 9.00 -8.47
CA ARG A 44 6.74 9.88 -8.03
C ARG A 44 6.20 11.27 -7.72
N PHE A 45 6.61 11.83 -6.59
CA PHE A 45 6.49 13.26 -6.33
C PHE A 45 7.78 13.79 -5.69
N THR A 46 7.99 15.10 -5.81
CA THR A 46 9.15 15.78 -5.22
C THR A 46 8.68 16.67 -4.09
N PHE A 47 9.31 16.58 -2.94
CA PHE A 47 9.06 17.44 -1.79
C PHE A 47 10.39 17.74 -1.10
N ASP A 48 10.66 19.02 -0.85
CA ASP A 48 11.91 19.50 -0.23
C ASP A 48 13.17 18.96 -0.93
N GLU A 49 13.19 19.03 -2.27
CA GLU A 49 14.27 18.52 -3.15
C GLU A 49 14.49 16.99 -3.12
N GLU A 50 13.73 16.25 -2.30
CA GLU A 50 13.75 14.79 -2.25
C GLU A 50 12.66 14.16 -3.13
N HIS A 51 12.95 12.99 -3.68
CA HIS A 51 12.01 12.21 -4.49
C HIS A 51 11.41 11.07 -3.67
N PHE A 52 10.07 11.02 -3.68
CA PHE A 52 9.30 10.00 -3.00
C PHE A 52 8.43 9.25 -4.00
N PHE A 53 8.09 8.01 -3.65
CA PHE A 53 7.30 7.11 -4.48
C PHE A 53 6.20 6.50 -3.64
N ILE A 54 4.97 6.56 -4.13
CA ILE A 54 3.80 5.91 -3.52
C ILE A 54 3.47 4.69 -4.38
N ASP A 55 3.33 3.51 -3.77
CA ASP A 55 3.15 2.28 -4.54
C ASP A 55 1.86 2.32 -5.35
N LEU A 56 0.75 2.70 -4.71
CA LEU A 56 -0.55 2.87 -5.34
C LEU A 56 -1.24 4.14 -4.88
N VAL A 57 -1.83 4.85 -5.83
CA VAL A 57 -2.69 5.99 -5.59
C VAL A 57 -4.05 5.70 -6.18
N PHE A 58 -5.04 5.71 -5.30
CA PHE A 58 -6.45 5.60 -5.64
C PHE A 58 -7.19 6.88 -5.25
N TYR A 59 -8.32 7.08 -5.89
CA TYR A 59 -9.36 7.98 -5.43
C TYR A 59 -10.61 7.16 -5.07
N ASN A 60 -11.23 7.41 -3.93
CA ASN A 60 -12.52 6.82 -3.60
C ASN A 60 -13.63 7.85 -3.84
N ARG A 61 -14.49 7.62 -4.82
CA ARG A 61 -15.55 8.58 -5.20
C ARG A 61 -16.72 8.68 -4.22
N LEU A 62 -16.91 7.67 -3.37
CA LEU A 62 -17.99 7.65 -2.38
C LEU A 62 -17.55 8.43 -1.14
N LEU A 63 -16.30 8.21 -0.72
CA LEU A 63 -15.64 8.98 0.34
C LEU A 63 -15.16 10.36 -0.12
N LYS A 64 -15.04 10.59 -1.43
CA LYS A 64 -14.48 11.79 -2.04
C LYS A 64 -13.08 12.14 -1.52
N CYS A 65 -12.22 11.14 -1.39
CA CYS A 65 -10.86 11.34 -0.90
C CYS A 65 -9.85 10.47 -1.66
N TYR A 66 -8.59 10.87 -1.59
CA TYR A 66 -7.48 10.03 -2.01
C TYR A 66 -7.23 8.89 -1.01
N VAL A 67 -6.78 7.75 -1.52
CA VAL A 67 -6.33 6.59 -0.75
C VAL A 67 -4.94 6.21 -1.25
N LEU A 68 -3.94 6.45 -0.41
CA LEU A 68 -2.53 6.17 -0.68
C LEU A 68 -2.17 4.84 -0.03
N ILE A 69 -1.46 3.98 -0.75
CA ILE A 69 -1.12 2.64 -0.26
C ILE A 69 0.34 2.34 -0.57
N ASP A 70 1.08 1.94 0.47
CA ASP A 70 2.43 1.42 0.37
C ASP A 70 2.50 0.00 0.94
N LEU A 71 3.29 -0.86 0.29
CA LEU A 71 3.65 -2.18 0.76
C LEU A 71 5.06 -2.15 1.37
N LYS A 72 5.23 -2.78 2.54
CA LYS A 72 6.52 -3.00 3.19
C LYS A 72 6.69 -4.48 3.48
N ILE A 73 7.63 -5.13 2.81
CA ILE A 73 8.05 -6.49 3.18
C ILE A 73 9.06 -6.36 4.32
N GLY A 74 8.76 -6.96 5.48
CA GLY A 74 9.58 -6.88 6.67
C GLY A 74 8.91 -6.15 7.83
N ASN A 75 9.72 -5.58 8.73
CA ASN A 75 9.18 -4.92 9.92
C ASN A 75 8.75 -3.49 9.58
N LEU A 76 7.49 -3.17 9.86
CA LEU A 76 7.02 -1.78 9.86
C LEU A 76 7.81 -0.94 10.88
N THR A 77 8.40 0.16 10.43
CA THR A 77 9.16 1.09 11.27
C THR A 77 8.35 2.37 11.55
N HIS A 78 8.77 3.12 12.57
CA HIS A 78 8.21 4.47 12.81
C HIS A 78 8.47 5.42 11.64
N GLN A 79 9.55 5.20 10.88
CA GLN A 79 9.89 6.00 9.71
C GLN A 79 8.87 5.78 8.58
N ASP A 80 8.41 4.54 8.37
CA ASP A 80 7.39 4.23 7.35
C ASP A 80 6.07 4.95 7.66
N LEU A 81 5.65 4.95 8.93
CA LEU A 81 4.45 5.68 9.35
C LEU A 81 4.60 7.20 9.21
N GLY A 82 5.77 7.73 9.58
CA GLY A 82 6.09 9.15 9.39
C GLY A 82 6.09 9.56 7.91
N GLN A 83 6.61 8.69 7.04
CA GLN A 83 6.62 8.88 5.60
C GLN A 83 5.19 8.88 5.02
N MET A 84 4.36 7.89 5.35
CA MET A 84 2.96 7.86 4.92
C MET A 84 2.18 9.10 5.41
N GLN A 85 2.43 9.54 6.64
CA GLN A 85 1.81 10.77 7.16
C GLN A 85 2.25 12.01 6.37
N MET A 86 3.51 12.08 5.95
CA MET A 86 4.01 13.14 5.06
C MET A 86 3.33 13.08 3.69
N TYR A 87 3.08 11.89 3.13
CA TYR A 87 2.37 11.71 1.86
C TYR A 87 0.93 12.21 1.95
N VAL A 88 0.20 11.79 2.98
CA VAL A 88 -1.17 12.25 3.28
C VAL A 88 -1.21 13.78 3.39
N ASN A 89 -0.28 14.38 4.13
CA ASN A 89 -0.22 15.84 4.30
C ASN A 89 0.09 16.57 2.99
N TYR A 90 0.95 15.99 2.14
CA TYR A 90 1.25 16.56 0.82
C TYR A 90 0.01 16.55 -0.07
N PHE A 91 -0.71 15.41 -0.13
CA PHE A 91 -1.94 15.31 -0.90
C PHE A 91 -3.01 16.27 -0.41
N ASP A 92 -3.20 16.37 0.91
CA ASP A 92 -4.19 17.26 1.51
C ASP A 92 -3.91 18.75 1.25
N ARG A 93 -2.64 19.14 1.11
CA ARG A 93 -2.24 20.54 0.90
C ARG A 93 -2.13 20.93 -0.56
N PHE A 94 -1.70 20.02 -1.43
CA PHE A 94 -1.24 20.37 -2.77
C PHE A 94 -1.91 19.60 -3.91
N VAL A 95 -2.57 18.47 -3.63
CA VAL A 95 -3.15 17.60 -4.68
C VAL A 95 -4.66 17.66 -4.67
N LYS A 96 -5.29 17.44 -3.51
CA LYS A 96 -6.74 17.47 -3.39
C LYS A 96 -7.27 18.90 -3.53
N ASN A 97 -8.54 19.02 -3.90
CA ASN A 97 -9.27 20.28 -3.89
C ASN A 97 -10.08 20.48 -2.59
N ASP A 98 -10.70 21.64 -2.47
CA ASP A 98 -11.45 22.06 -1.27
C ASP A 98 -12.74 21.27 -1.04
N GLN A 99 -13.28 20.61 -2.08
CA GLN A 99 -14.50 19.79 -1.99
C GLN A 99 -14.20 18.33 -1.64
N GLU A 100 -12.93 17.94 -1.59
CA GLU A 100 -12.47 16.60 -1.28
C GLU A 100 -12.15 16.45 0.20
N ASN A 101 -12.55 15.32 0.75
CA ASN A 101 -12.27 14.94 2.12
C ASN A 101 -10.78 14.60 2.30
N SER A 102 -10.34 14.59 3.55
CA SER A 102 -8.94 14.28 3.90
C SER A 102 -8.51 12.92 3.38
N THR A 103 -7.27 12.89 2.87
CA THR A 103 -6.61 11.73 2.28
C THR A 103 -6.39 10.64 3.33
N VAL A 104 -6.56 9.39 2.91
CA VAL A 104 -6.32 8.21 3.74
C VAL A 104 -5.00 7.56 3.32
N GLY A 105 -4.16 7.22 4.29
CA GLY A 105 -2.95 6.43 4.06
C GLY A 105 -3.11 5.00 4.58
N ILE A 106 -2.68 4.01 3.82
CA ILE A 106 -2.66 2.59 4.22
C ILE A 106 -1.24 2.07 4.03
N VAL A 107 -0.69 1.47 5.08
CA VAL A 107 0.59 0.75 5.00
C VAL A 107 0.31 -0.73 5.22
N LEU A 108 0.60 -1.52 4.19
CA LEU A 108 0.51 -2.97 4.21
C LEU A 108 1.88 -3.53 4.59
N CYS A 109 1.93 -4.37 5.61
CA CYS A 109 3.19 -4.88 6.15
C CYS A 109 3.14 -6.40 6.33
N LYS A 110 4.22 -7.10 5.98
CA LYS A 110 4.40 -8.53 6.32
C LYS A 110 5.51 -8.70 7.35
N LYS A 111 5.14 -8.99 8.60
CA LYS A 111 6.08 -9.45 9.63
C LYS A 111 6.11 -10.98 9.67
N LYS A 112 7.21 -11.59 10.11
CA LYS A 112 7.38 -13.06 10.20
C LYS A 112 6.10 -13.77 10.66
N ASN A 113 5.40 -14.43 9.72
CA ASN A 113 4.15 -15.17 9.87
C ASN A 113 2.90 -14.37 10.31
N THR A 114 2.86 -13.06 10.12
CA THR A 114 1.67 -12.25 10.40
C THR A 114 1.60 -11.05 9.46
N ALA A 115 0.51 -10.93 8.70
CA ALA A 115 0.20 -9.70 8.00
C ALA A 115 -0.26 -8.62 8.99
N LEU A 116 0.29 -7.42 8.85
CA LEU A 116 -0.07 -6.24 9.62
C LEU A 116 -0.57 -5.18 8.66
N VAL A 117 -1.67 -4.52 9.01
CA VAL A 117 -2.24 -3.43 8.23
C VAL A 117 -2.41 -2.24 9.14
N GLU A 118 -1.64 -1.19 8.83
CA GLU A 118 -1.81 0.10 9.48
C GLU A 118 -2.54 1.07 8.57
N ILE A 119 -3.55 1.72 9.12
CA ILE A 119 -4.35 2.71 8.41
C ILE A 119 -4.12 4.04 9.13
N THR A 120 -3.44 4.95 8.43
CA THR A 120 -3.30 6.34 8.86
C THR A 120 -4.54 7.08 8.40
N LEU A 121 -5.46 7.28 9.35
CA LEU A 121 -6.67 8.06 9.13
C LEU A 121 -6.41 9.55 9.43
N PRO A 122 -7.16 10.47 8.79
CA PRO A 122 -7.18 11.88 9.18
C PRO A 122 -7.49 12.06 10.67
N LYS A 123 -6.98 13.13 11.28
CA LYS A 123 -7.24 13.43 12.72
C LYS A 123 -8.74 13.52 13.05
N ASP A 124 -9.55 13.95 12.09
CA ASP A 124 -11.00 14.11 12.24
C ASP A 124 -11.79 12.86 11.80
N ALA A 125 -11.11 11.74 11.55
CA ALA A 125 -11.75 10.52 11.06
C ALA A 125 -12.82 9.95 11.97
N ASN A 126 -12.83 10.32 13.26
CA ASN A 126 -13.91 9.97 14.18
C ASN A 126 -15.29 10.46 13.69
N ILE A 127 -15.34 11.56 12.94
CA ILE A 127 -16.58 12.11 12.37
C ILE A 127 -17.09 11.21 11.24
N HIS A 128 -16.19 10.59 10.47
CA HIS A 128 -16.48 9.79 9.28
C HIS A 128 -16.22 8.28 9.46
N ALA A 129 -15.99 7.81 10.68
CA ALA A 129 -15.53 6.45 10.96
C ALA A 129 -16.45 5.36 10.36
N ARG A 130 -17.76 5.61 10.34
CA ARG A 130 -18.75 4.69 9.74
C ARG A 130 -18.64 4.61 8.22
N GLU A 131 -18.40 5.73 7.55
CA GLU A 131 -18.26 5.78 6.09
C GLU A 131 -16.97 5.06 5.67
N TYR A 132 -15.87 5.28 6.40
CA TYR A 132 -14.62 4.57 6.16
C TYR A 132 -14.79 3.05 6.34
N GLN A 133 -15.47 2.60 7.40
CA GLN A 133 -15.75 1.18 7.60
C GLN A 133 -16.62 0.56 6.51
N LEU A 134 -17.50 1.35 5.87
CA LEU A 134 -18.39 0.86 4.83
C LEU A 134 -17.65 0.70 3.48
N TYR A 135 -16.85 1.70 3.11
CA TYR A 135 -16.28 1.83 1.77
C TYR A 135 -14.83 1.36 1.64
N LEU A 136 -14.04 1.39 2.71
CA LEU A 136 -12.71 0.79 2.72
C LEU A 136 -12.80 -0.70 3.09
N PRO A 137 -11.89 -1.55 2.59
CA PRO A 137 -11.76 -2.91 3.12
C PRO A 137 -11.35 -2.86 4.60
N SER A 138 -11.76 -3.85 5.38
CA SER A 138 -11.38 -3.90 6.80
C SER A 138 -9.89 -4.24 6.95
N LYS A 139 -9.32 -3.97 8.13
CA LYS A 139 -7.93 -4.36 8.44
C LYS A 139 -7.78 -5.87 8.30
N GLU A 140 -8.74 -6.64 8.81
CA GLU A 140 -8.74 -8.10 8.79
C GLU A 140 -8.85 -8.65 7.37
N GLU A 141 -9.68 -8.05 6.52
CA GLU A 141 -9.81 -8.43 5.11
C GLU A 141 -8.51 -8.20 4.35
N LEU A 142 -7.87 -7.04 4.55
CA LEU A 142 -6.57 -6.74 3.96
C LEU A 142 -5.46 -7.66 4.48
N GLN A 143 -5.47 -8.01 5.78
CA GLN A 143 -4.52 -8.94 6.37
C GLN A 143 -4.64 -10.33 5.74
N GLN A 144 -5.87 -10.87 5.70
CA GLN A 144 -6.13 -12.18 5.12
C GLN A 144 -5.69 -12.22 3.65
N LYS A 145 -6.09 -11.21 2.87
CA LYS A 145 -5.71 -11.14 1.45
C LYS A 145 -4.21 -11.04 1.25
N LEU A 146 -3.52 -10.24 2.08
CA LEU A 146 -2.08 -10.12 2.01
C LEU A 146 -1.38 -11.46 2.27
N GLU A 147 -1.83 -12.22 3.28
CA GLU A 147 -1.32 -13.57 3.56
C GLU A 147 -1.55 -14.52 2.37
N GLU A 148 -2.77 -14.54 1.81
CA GLU A 148 -3.12 -15.35 0.63
C GLU A 148 -2.17 -15.05 -0.55
N TRP A 149 -1.99 -13.78 -0.91
CA TRP A 149 -1.13 -13.39 -2.03
C TRP A 149 0.34 -13.74 -1.83
N ILE A 150 0.83 -13.58 -0.60
CA ILE A 150 2.20 -13.94 -0.25
C ILE A 150 2.42 -15.45 -0.41
N GLU A 151 1.48 -16.27 0.06
CA GLU A 151 1.57 -17.72 -0.06
C GLU A 151 1.51 -18.19 -1.52
N GLU A 152 0.65 -17.56 -2.33
CA GLU A 152 0.59 -17.82 -3.77
C GLU A 152 1.94 -17.55 -4.44
N GLN A 153 2.59 -16.43 -4.15
CA GLN A 153 3.89 -16.11 -4.73
C GLN A 153 5.01 -17.04 -4.24
N ALA A 154 4.95 -17.51 -2.98
CA ALA A 154 5.91 -18.48 -2.46
C ALA A 154 5.83 -19.83 -3.20
N LYS A 155 4.63 -20.28 -3.58
CA LYS A 155 4.40 -21.53 -4.32
C LYS A 155 4.83 -21.46 -5.79
N VAL A 156 4.77 -20.28 -6.41
CA VAL A 156 5.21 -20.07 -7.79
C VAL A 156 6.75 -20.12 -7.92
N GLY A 157 7.48 -19.89 -6.82
CA GLY A 157 8.95 -19.95 -6.78
C GLY A 157 9.55 -21.34 -6.55
N GLU A 158 8.75 -22.37 -6.26
CA GLU A 158 9.25 -23.75 -6.12
C GLU A 158 9.44 -24.38 -7.51
N PRO A 159 10.63 -24.90 -7.86
CA PRO A 159 10.78 -25.65 -9.09
C PRO A 159 9.88 -26.88 -9.02
N SER A 160 8.99 -27.02 -10.01
CA SER A 160 8.21 -28.24 -10.23
C SER A 160 9.16 -29.42 -10.19
N SER A 161 9.04 -30.24 -9.15
CA SER A 161 9.75 -31.52 -9.03
C SER A 161 9.21 -32.45 -10.12
N ALA A 162 9.87 -32.43 -11.28
CA ALA A 162 9.76 -33.43 -12.32
C ALA A 162 10.87 -34.48 -12.14
#